data_AF-A0A559IYP8-F1
#
_entry.id   AF-A0A559IYP8-F1
#
_cell.length_a   1.000
_cell.length_b   1.000
_cell.length_c   1.000
_cell.angle_alpha   90.00
_cell.angle_beta   90.00
_cell.angle_gamma   90.00
#
_symmetry.space_group_name_H-M   'P 1'
#
loop_
_entity.id
_entity.type
_entity.pdbx_description
1 polymer ?
#
loop_
_entity_poly.entity_id
_entity_poly.type
_entity_poly.pdbx_seq_one_letter_code
_entity_poly.pdbx_strand_id
1 'polypeptide(L)'
;MSKTLPYGEVNPAHLVKLGALECAMSSIATALKLIGRDPGRLLMHYWNMTYYRDVLYAGRNVMRSRIETFGNCSLQFQICRGSLLEMQQQLKSGCLFLYQCRASQLPFFPRNMLNFEANGFDHYVLVSGYDEDTDSFYVTDPICEHIGLVTRKQLEAAAMVEQQYYCFMIQPFGEGTSQPSLPQYADSVPVNKYLTLHYDVQAFDQFIQHLHVGREWDASRRRLWTERNILSIASLIKMRTIVWEYMTHLRSIPRGAKEALQLQHKQIIKLWNGISFLLLKYKMNDDSALINRVEELVRAVRREEEAFIQNIISQEVSS
;
A
#
# COMPACT_ATOMS: atom_id res chain seq x y z
N MET A 1 2.54 -33.77 -12.90
CA MET A 1 2.68 -32.71 -11.87
C MET A 1 1.45 -31.83 -12.00
N SER A 2 0.59 -31.86 -10.99
CA SER A 2 -0.77 -31.26 -10.91
C SER A 2 -0.77 -29.83 -10.34
N LYS A 3 0.41 -29.27 -10.10
CA LYS A 3 0.61 -27.94 -9.51
C LYS A 3 0.79 -26.89 -10.59
N THR A 4 0.06 -25.78 -10.46
CA THR A 4 0.17 -24.58 -11.29
C THR A 4 0.88 -23.50 -10.50
N LEU A 5 2.15 -23.24 -10.81
CA LEU A 5 3.00 -22.22 -10.18
C LEU A 5 3.75 -21.44 -11.27
N PRO A 6 3.17 -20.39 -11.84
CA PRO A 6 3.71 -19.72 -13.03
C PRO A 6 5.12 -19.12 -12.84
N TYR A 7 5.49 -18.80 -11.60
CA TYR A 7 6.78 -18.18 -11.25
C TYR A 7 7.52 -18.92 -10.12
N GLY A 8 7.15 -20.18 -9.86
CA GLY A 8 7.69 -20.97 -8.75
C GLY A 8 7.03 -20.69 -7.40
N GLU A 9 7.56 -21.32 -6.34
CA GLU A 9 7.04 -21.17 -4.97
C GLU A 9 7.50 -19.85 -4.34
N VAL A 10 6.60 -19.19 -3.62
CA VAL A 10 6.95 -18.05 -2.78
C VAL A 10 7.79 -18.53 -1.61
N ASN A 11 8.86 -17.80 -1.26
CA ASN A 11 9.68 -18.08 -0.09
C ASN A 11 9.84 -16.79 0.74
N PRO A 12 10.37 -16.85 1.98
CA PRO A 12 10.49 -15.69 2.85
C PRO A 12 11.29 -14.50 2.25
N ALA A 13 12.23 -14.73 1.34
CA ALA A 13 13.01 -13.65 0.72
C ALA A 13 12.17 -12.80 -0.26
N HIS A 14 11.07 -13.35 -0.79
CA HIS A 14 10.14 -12.64 -1.65
C HIS A 14 9.19 -11.73 -0.86
N LEU A 15 8.99 -11.94 0.44
CA LEU A 15 8.03 -11.16 1.21
C LEU A 15 8.45 -9.68 1.29
N VAL A 16 7.47 -8.79 1.10
CA VAL A 16 7.61 -7.35 1.31
C VAL A 16 6.48 -6.89 2.24
N LYS A 17 6.84 -6.53 3.48
CA LYS A 17 5.87 -6.18 4.54
C LYS A 17 5.86 -4.69 4.84
N LEU A 18 4.90 -3.99 4.24
CA LEU A 18 4.86 -2.53 4.24
C LEU A 18 4.18 -1.95 5.49
N GLY A 19 3.08 -2.52 5.94
CA GLY A 19 2.31 -2.05 7.09
C GLY A 19 0.94 -2.72 7.14
N ALA A 20 0.28 -2.72 8.30
CA ALA A 20 -0.96 -3.49 8.47
C ALA A 20 -2.12 -3.05 7.57
N LEU A 21 -2.12 -1.78 7.13
CA LEU A 21 -3.11 -1.23 6.20
C LEU A 21 -2.68 -1.31 4.73
N GLU A 22 -1.48 -1.81 4.48
CA GLU A 22 -0.86 -1.89 3.15
C GLU A 22 -0.82 -3.32 2.63
N CYS A 23 -1.82 -4.15 2.96
CA CYS A 23 -1.88 -5.56 2.57
C CYS A 23 -1.90 -5.77 1.06
N ALA A 24 -2.68 -4.95 0.32
CA ALA A 24 -2.70 -4.99 -1.14
C ALA A 24 -1.30 -4.68 -1.73
N MET A 25 -0.68 -3.60 -1.28
CA MET A 25 0.64 -3.21 -1.79
C MET A 25 1.75 -4.16 -1.38
N SER A 26 1.71 -4.67 -0.16
CA SER A 26 2.63 -5.70 0.32
C SER A 26 2.56 -6.93 -0.58
N SER A 27 1.35 -7.33 -0.96
CA SER A 27 1.10 -8.43 -1.89
C SER A 27 1.57 -8.12 -3.33
N ILE A 28 1.38 -6.90 -3.83
CA ILE A 28 1.91 -6.46 -5.14
C ILE A 28 3.44 -6.47 -5.14
N ALA A 29 4.08 -5.89 -4.13
CA ALA A 29 5.53 -5.83 -4.02
C ALA A 29 6.16 -7.22 -3.85
N THR A 30 5.48 -8.11 -3.11
CA THR A 30 5.85 -9.53 -3.01
C THR A 30 5.75 -10.24 -4.36
N ALA A 31 4.68 -9.99 -5.11
CA ALA A 31 4.52 -10.53 -6.44
C ALA A 31 5.59 -10.01 -7.42
N LEU A 32 5.95 -8.72 -7.36
CA LEU A 32 7.06 -8.16 -8.14
C LEU A 32 8.38 -8.89 -7.84
N LYS A 33 8.70 -9.12 -6.56
CA LYS A 33 9.88 -9.91 -6.18
C LYS A 33 9.83 -11.33 -6.72
N LEU A 34 8.66 -11.99 -6.62
CA LEU A 34 8.47 -13.35 -7.14
C LEU A 34 8.77 -13.45 -8.64
N ILE A 35 8.40 -12.43 -9.42
CA ILE A 35 8.70 -12.37 -10.87
C ILE A 35 10.10 -11.80 -11.18
N GLY A 36 10.97 -11.66 -10.17
CA GLY A 36 12.35 -11.20 -10.33
C GLY A 36 12.49 -9.68 -10.56
N ARG A 37 11.56 -8.87 -10.05
CA ARG A 37 11.52 -7.42 -10.23
C ARG A 37 11.70 -6.68 -8.91
N ASP A 38 12.34 -5.51 -8.96
CA ASP A 38 12.53 -4.66 -7.80
C ASP A 38 11.27 -3.81 -7.51
N PRO A 39 10.61 -3.96 -6.36
CA PRO A 39 9.48 -3.13 -5.97
C PRO A 39 9.88 -1.69 -5.59
N GLY A 40 11.17 -1.36 -5.45
CA GLY A 40 11.64 -0.08 -4.93
C GLY A 40 11.02 1.14 -5.63
N ARG A 41 10.92 1.13 -6.97
CA ARG A 41 10.33 2.24 -7.74
C ARG A 41 8.82 2.39 -7.48
N LEU A 42 8.09 1.29 -7.34
CA LEU A 42 6.68 1.30 -6.95
C LEU A 42 6.48 1.94 -5.57
N LEU A 43 7.34 1.59 -4.62
CA LEU A 43 7.25 2.11 -3.26
C LEU A 43 7.48 3.63 -3.20
N MET A 44 8.21 4.23 -4.15
CA MET A 44 8.39 5.68 -4.17
C MET A 44 7.09 6.47 -4.32
N HIS A 45 6.08 5.88 -4.96
CA HIS A 45 4.74 6.48 -5.03
C HIS A 45 4.07 6.61 -3.67
N TYR A 46 4.50 5.85 -2.66
CA TYR A 46 3.93 5.88 -1.31
C TYR A 46 4.28 7.13 -0.53
N TRP A 47 5.19 7.97 -1.03
CA TRP A 47 5.38 9.31 -0.45
C TRP A 47 4.19 10.25 -0.70
N ASN A 48 3.34 9.93 -1.67
CA ASN A 48 2.11 10.68 -1.89
C ASN A 48 1.10 10.42 -0.76
N MET A 49 0.02 11.21 -0.78
CA MET A 49 -1.09 11.12 0.16
C MET A 49 -2.39 11.00 -0.61
N THR A 50 -3.31 10.18 -0.11
CA THR A 50 -4.68 10.13 -0.61
C THR A 50 -5.64 10.15 0.58
N TYR A 51 -6.77 10.84 0.43
CA TYR A 51 -7.86 10.75 1.40
C TYR A 51 -9.02 9.95 0.78
N TYR A 52 -9.37 8.83 1.41
CA TYR A 52 -10.37 7.90 0.88
C TYR A 52 -11.14 7.24 2.03
N ARG A 53 -12.46 7.06 1.89
CA ARG A 53 -13.33 6.49 2.94
C ARG A 53 -13.07 7.13 4.32
N ASP A 54 -12.93 8.46 4.32
CA ASP A 54 -12.69 9.29 5.50
C ASP A 54 -11.37 9.03 6.24
N VAL A 55 -10.36 8.47 5.56
CA VAL A 55 -9.06 8.13 6.14
C VAL A 55 -7.91 8.61 5.24
N LEU A 56 -6.84 9.12 5.85
CA LEU A 56 -5.58 9.45 5.18
C LEU A 56 -4.76 8.18 4.91
N TYR A 57 -4.42 7.90 3.67
CA TYR A 57 -3.54 6.80 3.27
C TYR A 57 -2.24 7.31 2.65
N ALA A 58 -1.19 6.51 2.79
CA ALA A 58 0.04 6.68 2.04
C ALA A 58 -0.17 6.19 0.59
N GLY A 59 0.44 6.90 -0.36
CA GLY A 59 0.38 6.55 -1.77
C GLY A 59 -0.95 6.84 -2.44
N ARG A 60 -1.13 6.22 -3.61
CA ARG A 60 -2.35 6.28 -4.41
C ARG A 60 -3.22 5.08 -4.14
N ASN A 61 -4.52 5.26 -4.35
CA ASN A 61 -5.41 4.12 -4.42
C ASN A 61 -5.12 3.32 -5.71
N VAL A 62 -4.23 2.32 -5.60
CA VAL A 62 -3.82 1.46 -6.71
C VAL A 62 -4.98 0.72 -7.37
N MET A 63 -6.10 0.56 -6.65
CA MET A 63 -7.32 -0.04 -7.19
C MET A 63 -8.04 0.86 -8.22
N ARG A 64 -7.69 2.15 -8.32
CA ARG A 64 -8.33 3.12 -9.22
C ARG A 64 -7.58 3.33 -10.53
N SER A 65 -6.31 2.92 -10.61
CA SER A 65 -5.50 3.07 -11.81
C SER A 65 -5.62 1.82 -12.68
N ARG A 66 -6.03 1.97 -13.95
CA ARG A 66 -6.24 0.80 -14.85
C ARG A 66 -4.93 0.13 -15.28
N ILE A 67 -3.87 0.91 -15.41
CA ILE A 67 -2.52 0.45 -15.74
C ILE A 67 -1.57 1.39 -15.01
N GLU A 68 -0.65 0.85 -14.21
CA GLU A 68 0.47 1.61 -13.71
C GLU A 68 1.77 0.96 -14.20
N THR A 69 2.61 1.76 -14.83
CA THR A 69 3.95 1.34 -15.25
C THR A 69 4.93 1.69 -14.13
N PHE A 70 5.50 0.66 -13.51
CA PHE A 70 6.53 0.77 -12.49
C PHE A 70 7.86 0.34 -13.09
N GLY A 71 8.66 1.32 -13.53
CA GLY A 71 9.90 1.02 -14.23
C GLY A 71 9.65 0.23 -15.53
N ASN A 72 10.19 -0.98 -15.62
CA ASN A 72 10.07 -1.86 -16.80
C ASN A 72 8.90 -2.85 -16.70
N CYS A 73 8.07 -2.72 -15.66
CA CYS A 73 6.90 -3.55 -15.43
C CYS A 73 5.64 -2.72 -15.62
N SER A 74 4.82 -3.07 -16.60
CA SER A 74 3.45 -2.57 -16.66
C SER A 74 2.58 -3.51 -15.84
N LEU A 75 2.10 -3.05 -14.69
CA LEU A 75 1.07 -3.76 -13.95
C LEU A 75 -0.28 -3.33 -14.50
N GLN A 76 -0.99 -4.27 -15.12
CA GLN A 76 -2.35 -4.04 -15.57
C GLN A 76 -3.31 -4.45 -14.46
N PHE A 77 -3.93 -3.44 -13.87
CA PHE A 77 -4.87 -3.64 -12.80
C PHE A 77 -6.28 -3.82 -13.40
N GLN A 78 -6.66 -5.06 -13.66
CA GLN A 78 -8.02 -5.39 -14.10
C GLN A 78 -8.83 -5.95 -12.93
N ILE A 79 -9.86 -5.23 -12.51
CA ILE A 79 -10.87 -5.75 -11.59
C ILE A 79 -11.62 -6.90 -12.28
N CYS A 80 -11.23 -8.14 -11.97
CA CYS A 80 -11.94 -9.34 -12.44
C CYS A 80 -12.90 -9.81 -11.35
N ARG A 81 -14.20 -9.74 -11.60
CA ARG A 81 -15.23 -10.45 -10.83
C ARG A 81 -15.44 -11.81 -11.48
N GLY A 82 -15.36 -12.88 -10.72
CA GLY A 82 -15.39 -14.24 -11.27
C GLY A 82 -15.38 -15.32 -10.19
N SER A 83 -15.33 -16.59 -10.60
CA SER A 83 -15.28 -17.76 -9.71
C SER A 83 -13.84 -18.23 -9.43
N LEU A 84 -13.62 -19.04 -8.37
CA LEU A 84 -12.28 -19.59 -8.09
C LEU A 84 -11.83 -20.55 -9.20
N LEU A 85 -12.76 -21.11 -9.96
CA LEU A 85 -12.47 -21.92 -11.15
C LEU A 85 -11.87 -21.06 -12.27
N GLU A 86 -12.41 -19.86 -12.51
CA GLU A 86 -11.85 -18.93 -13.49
C GLU A 86 -10.47 -18.43 -13.06
N MET A 87 -10.28 -18.13 -11.77
CA MET A 87 -8.97 -17.81 -11.20
C MET A 87 -7.96 -18.94 -11.45
N GLN A 88 -8.35 -20.19 -11.18
CA GLN A 88 -7.52 -21.37 -11.44
C GLN A 88 -7.10 -21.47 -12.91
N GLN A 89 -8.01 -21.22 -13.86
CA GLN A 89 -7.68 -21.23 -15.28
C GLN A 89 -6.68 -20.12 -15.65
N GLN A 90 -6.89 -18.91 -15.14
CA GLN A 90 -6.01 -17.77 -15.42
C GLN A 90 -4.62 -17.88 -14.78
N LEU A 91 -4.50 -18.56 -13.63
CA LEU A 91 -3.20 -18.90 -13.03
C LEU A 91 -2.34 -19.75 -14.00
N LYS A 92 -2.96 -20.62 -14.81
CA LYS A 92 -2.25 -21.42 -15.83
C LYS A 92 -1.66 -20.55 -16.95
N SER A 93 -2.24 -19.39 -17.19
CA SER A 93 -1.77 -18.41 -18.18
C SER A 93 -0.72 -17.44 -17.63
N GLY A 94 -0.21 -17.67 -16.41
CA GLY A 94 0.80 -16.79 -15.82
C GLY A 94 0.24 -15.65 -14.96
N CYS A 95 -1.07 -15.59 -14.73
CA CYS A 95 -1.63 -14.52 -13.91
C CYS A 95 -1.28 -14.70 -12.43
N LEU A 96 -1.21 -13.59 -11.69
CA LEU A 96 -1.22 -13.54 -10.23
C LEU A 96 -2.44 -12.73 -9.78
N PHE A 97 -2.89 -12.90 -8.54
CA PHE A 97 -4.14 -12.30 -8.05
C PHE A 97 -3.95 -11.66 -6.68
N LEU A 98 -4.48 -10.44 -6.46
CA LEU A 98 -4.74 -9.95 -5.11
C LEU A 98 -6.17 -10.27 -4.71
N TYR A 99 -6.35 -11.26 -3.86
CA TYR A 99 -7.65 -11.70 -3.41
C TYR A 99 -8.13 -10.85 -2.22
N GLN A 100 -9.23 -10.12 -2.40
CA GLN A 100 -9.89 -9.40 -1.31
C GLN A 100 -10.68 -10.37 -0.42
N CYS A 101 -10.43 -10.35 0.89
CA CYS A 101 -10.98 -11.31 1.84
C CYS A 101 -11.38 -10.68 3.18
N ARG A 102 -12.20 -11.43 3.93
CA ARG A 102 -12.39 -11.29 5.37
C ARG A 102 -11.24 -11.99 6.08
N ALA A 103 -10.33 -11.21 6.65
CA ALA A 103 -9.22 -11.68 7.44
C ALA A 103 -9.67 -12.59 8.60
N SER A 104 -10.84 -12.32 9.21
CA SER A 104 -11.40 -13.15 10.29
C SER A 104 -11.77 -14.57 9.88
N GLN A 105 -11.91 -14.83 8.57
CA GLN A 105 -12.27 -16.15 8.04
C GLN A 105 -11.05 -16.94 7.55
N LEU A 106 -9.87 -16.31 7.50
CA LEU A 106 -8.63 -16.98 7.12
C LEU A 106 -8.08 -17.78 8.31
N PRO A 107 -7.75 -19.07 8.14
CA PRO A 107 -7.37 -19.95 9.25
C PRO A 107 -6.04 -19.56 9.91
N PHE A 108 -5.18 -18.84 9.19
CA PHE A 108 -3.86 -18.42 9.65
C PHE A 108 -3.83 -17.00 10.21
N PHE A 109 -4.90 -16.21 10.07
CA PHE A 109 -4.81 -14.79 10.35
C PHE A 109 -4.81 -14.52 11.87
N PRO A 110 -3.85 -13.73 12.39
CA PRO A 110 -3.75 -13.49 13.83
C PRO A 110 -4.95 -12.72 14.38
N ARG A 111 -5.60 -13.27 15.42
CA ARG A 111 -6.78 -12.63 16.06
C ARG A 111 -6.51 -11.24 16.61
N ASN A 112 -5.29 -10.98 17.08
CA ASN A 112 -4.87 -9.68 17.59
C ASN A 112 -4.76 -8.59 16.51
N MET A 113 -4.83 -8.97 15.22
CA MET A 113 -4.81 -8.04 14.08
C MET A 113 -6.20 -7.84 13.46
N LEU A 114 -7.25 -8.45 14.00
CA LEU A 114 -8.63 -8.29 13.49
C LEU A 114 -9.24 -6.92 13.84
N ASN A 115 -8.55 -6.11 14.63
CA ASN A 115 -8.96 -4.73 14.90
C ASN A 115 -9.01 -3.88 13.63
N PHE A 116 -8.17 -4.14 12.61
CA PHE A 116 -8.22 -3.43 11.33
C PHE A 116 -9.52 -3.74 10.56
N GLU A 117 -9.86 -5.03 10.43
CA GLU A 117 -11.13 -5.46 9.82
C GLU A 117 -12.34 -4.90 10.61
N ALA A 118 -12.29 -4.94 11.94
CA ALA A 118 -13.34 -4.37 12.79
C ALA A 118 -13.49 -2.85 12.61
N ASN A 119 -12.43 -2.16 12.20
CA ASN A 119 -12.46 -0.75 11.82
C ASN A 119 -12.89 -0.54 10.36
N GLY A 120 -13.28 -1.58 9.61
CA GLY A 120 -13.77 -1.49 8.24
C GLY A 120 -12.69 -1.31 7.18
N PHE A 121 -11.44 -1.71 7.47
CA PHE A 121 -10.39 -1.80 6.46
C PHE A 121 -10.49 -3.14 5.72
N ASP A 122 -10.35 -3.09 4.39
CA ASP A 122 -10.33 -4.28 3.53
C ASP A 122 -9.00 -5.04 3.70
N HIS A 123 -9.04 -6.36 3.57
CA HIS A 123 -7.83 -7.19 3.56
C HIS A 123 -7.59 -7.86 2.20
N TYR A 124 -6.32 -7.97 1.81
CA TYR A 124 -5.91 -8.54 0.53
C TYR A 124 -4.75 -9.51 0.73
N VAL A 125 -4.83 -10.68 0.08
CA VAL A 125 -3.77 -11.68 0.05
C VAL A 125 -3.33 -11.94 -1.39
N LEU A 126 -2.09 -12.36 -1.61
CA LEU A 126 -1.60 -12.78 -2.91
C LEU A 126 -1.97 -14.25 -3.16
N VAL A 127 -2.61 -14.55 -4.29
CA VAL A 127 -2.78 -15.91 -4.79
C VAL A 127 -1.84 -16.10 -5.98
N SER A 128 -0.91 -17.03 -5.85
CA SER A 128 0.19 -17.21 -6.81
C SER A 128 0.19 -18.56 -7.52
N GLY A 129 -0.76 -19.43 -7.21
CA GLY A 129 -0.81 -20.77 -7.80
C GLY A 129 -1.94 -21.61 -7.25
N TYR A 130 -2.02 -22.84 -7.77
CA TYR A 130 -3.04 -23.80 -7.41
C TYR A 130 -2.48 -25.24 -7.44
N ASP A 131 -2.87 -26.04 -6.46
CA ASP A 131 -2.55 -27.46 -6.33
C ASP A 131 -3.82 -28.29 -6.59
N GLU A 132 -3.87 -28.98 -7.74
CA GLU A 132 -5.03 -29.80 -8.11
C GLU A 132 -5.17 -31.05 -7.23
N ASP A 133 -4.09 -31.59 -6.65
CA ASP A 133 -4.17 -32.81 -5.82
C ASP A 133 -4.87 -32.56 -4.49
N THR A 134 -4.73 -31.34 -3.96
CA THR A 134 -5.23 -30.95 -2.64
C THR A 134 -6.39 -29.94 -2.70
N ASP A 135 -6.88 -29.60 -3.90
CA ASP A 135 -7.91 -28.57 -4.13
C ASP A 135 -7.60 -27.27 -3.36
N SER A 136 -6.35 -26.81 -3.46
CA SER A 136 -5.82 -25.73 -2.62
C SER A 136 -5.09 -24.66 -3.44
N PHE A 137 -5.23 -23.42 -3.01
CA PHE A 137 -4.55 -22.26 -3.57
C PHE A 137 -3.27 -21.97 -2.80
N TYR A 138 -2.22 -21.59 -3.53
CA TYR A 138 -1.01 -21.02 -2.93
C TYR A 138 -1.28 -19.57 -2.56
N VAL A 139 -1.40 -19.31 -1.25
CA VAL A 139 -1.74 -18.01 -0.68
C VAL A 139 -0.54 -17.46 0.08
N THR A 140 -0.26 -16.18 -0.14
CA THR A 140 0.73 -15.42 0.62
C THR A 140 0.07 -14.18 1.22
N ASP A 141 0.26 -14.01 2.53
CA ASP A 141 -0.13 -12.80 3.25
C ASP A 141 1.12 -12.19 3.90
N PRO A 142 1.72 -11.14 3.29
CA PRO A 142 2.94 -10.55 3.81
C PRO A 142 2.73 -9.82 5.15
N ILE A 143 1.49 -9.49 5.54
CA ILE A 143 1.22 -8.78 6.79
C ILE A 143 1.43 -9.71 7.99
N CYS A 144 0.89 -10.92 7.92
CA CYS A 144 1.10 -11.95 8.92
C CYS A 144 2.24 -12.93 8.57
N GLU A 145 3.01 -12.63 7.50
CA GLU A 145 4.15 -13.45 7.04
C GLU A 145 3.76 -14.90 6.71
N HIS A 146 2.51 -15.10 6.27
CA HIS A 146 2.03 -16.42 5.87
C HIS A 146 2.44 -16.71 4.42
N ILE A 147 2.98 -17.91 4.21
CA ILE A 147 3.19 -18.54 2.90
C ILE A 147 2.67 -19.96 3.03
N GLY A 148 1.64 -20.34 2.29
CA GLY A 148 1.07 -21.67 2.43
C GLY A 148 -0.10 -21.98 1.51
N LEU A 149 -0.67 -23.16 1.73
CA LEU A 149 -1.85 -23.62 1.02
C LEU A 149 -3.12 -23.26 1.80
N VAL A 150 -4.14 -22.79 1.08
CA VAL A 150 -5.49 -22.56 1.58
C VAL A 150 -6.46 -23.31 0.68
N THR A 151 -7.28 -24.16 1.27
CA THR A 151 -8.26 -24.95 0.49
C THR A 151 -9.26 -24.03 -0.20
N ARG A 152 -9.80 -24.47 -1.34
CA ARG A 152 -10.89 -23.76 -2.03
C ARG A 152 -12.01 -23.34 -1.09
N LYS A 153 -12.48 -24.26 -0.24
CA LYS A 153 -13.54 -24.02 0.74
C LYS A 153 -13.19 -22.92 1.76
N GLN A 154 -11.96 -22.90 2.25
CA GLN A 154 -11.51 -21.84 3.18
C GLN A 154 -11.45 -20.48 2.48
N LEU A 155 -10.97 -20.45 1.24
CA LEU A 155 -10.90 -19.22 0.47
C LEU A 155 -12.30 -18.70 0.15
N GLU A 156 -13.24 -19.56 -0.28
CA GLU A 156 -14.65 -19.20 -0.49
C GLU A 156 -15.33 -18.64 0.77
N ALA A 157 -15.07 -19.26 1.94
CA ALA A 157 -15.60 -18.77 3.21
C ALA A 157 -15.09 -17.35 3.53
N ALA A 158 -13.86 -17.03 3.11
CA ALA A 158 -13.24 -15.73 3.31
C ALA A 158 -13.66 -14.66 2.29
N ALA A 159 -14.46 -14.97 1.27
CA ALA A 159 -14.91 -13.98 0.29
C ALA A 159 -15.73 -12.84 0.94
N MET A 160 -15.63 -11.62 0.38
CA MET A 160 -16.33 -10.42 0.87
C MET A 160 -17.74 -10.22 0.27
N VAL A 161 -17.96 -10.59 -1.00
CA VAL A 161 -19.23 -10.39 -1.73
C VAL A 161 -19.45 -11.57 -2.67
N GLU A 162 -20.58 -12.29 -2.57
CA GLU A 162 -21.12 -13.24 -3.57
C GLU A 162 -20.09 -14.02 -4.42
N GLN A 163 -19.03 -14.56 -3.80
CA GLN A 163 -17.93 -15.26 -4.50
C GLN A 163 -17.24 -14.46 -5.62
N GLN A 164 -17.39 -13.13 -5.67
CA GLN A 164 -16.75 -12.28 -6.66
C GLN A 164 -15.37 -11.84 -6.16
N TYR A 165 -14.35 -12.18 -6.91
CA TYR A 165 -13.00 -11.74 -6.60
C TYR A 165 -12.77 -10.31 -7.10
N TYR A 166 -11.81 -9.66 -6.48
CA TYR A 166 -11.05 -8.61 -7.14
C TYR A 166 -9.71 -9.28 -7.46
N CYS A 167 -9.21 -9.09 -8.67
CA CYS A 167 -7.90 -9.60 -9.09
C CYS A 167 -7.08 -8.41 -9.55
N PHE A 168 -5.76 -8.55 -9.52
CA PHE A 168 -4.88 -7.70 -10.29
C PHE A 168 -3.90 -8.57 -11.06
N MET A 169 -4.04 -8.55 -12.37
CA MET A 169 -3.26 -9.38 -13.26
C MET A 169 -1.87 -8.77 -13.47
N ILE A 170 -0.85 -9.45 -12.97
CA ILE A 170 0.53 -9.09 -13.25
C ILE A 170 0.92 -9.84 -14.53
N GLN A 171 0.77 -9.19 -15.69
CA GLN A 171 1.27 -9.72 -16.97
C GLN A 171 2.68 -9.20 -17.23
N PRO A 172 3.73 -10.04 -17.15
CA PRO A 172 5.09 -9.58 -17.44
C PRO A 172 5.36 -9.31 -18.93
N PHE A 173 4.50 -9.72 -19.86
CA PHE A 173 4.69 -9.49 -21.30
C PHE A 173 3.32 -9.43 -21.99
N GLY A 174 3.05 -8.35 -22.73
CA GLY A 174 1.94 -8.35 -23.69
C GLY A 174 2.35 -9.19 -24.89
N GLU A 175 1.67 -10.31 -25.14
CA GLU A 175 1.71 -10.93 -26.46
C GLU A 175 1.06 -9.96 -27.46
N GLY A 176 1.84 -9.47 -28.43
CA GLY A 176 1.29 -8.82 -29.63
C GLY A 176 1.49 -7.32 -29.78
N THR A 177 2.11 -6.60 -28.85
CA THR A 177 2.55 -5.22 -29.12
C THR A 177 4.03 -5.21 -29.50
N SER A 178 4.31 -4.81 -30.74
CA SER A 178 5.64 -4.44 -31.23
C SER A 178 6.36 -3.67 -30.14
N GLN A 179 7.39 -4.28 -29.57
CA GLN A 179 8.22 -3.68 -28.53
C GLN A 179 8.73 -2.32 -29.04
N PRO A 180 8.43 -1.19 -28.39
CA PRO A 180 9.49 -0.21 -28.25
C PRO A 180 10.57 -0.93 -27.43
N SER A 181 11.84 -0.78 -27.78
CA SER A 181 12.96 -1.29 -27.00
C SER A 181 12.88 -0.78 -25.55
N LEU A 182 12.25 -1.58 -24.69
CA LEU A 182 11.95 -1.30 -23.28
C LEU A 182 13.16 -1.24 -22.30
N PRO A 183 14.42 -1.57 -22.65
CA PRO A 183 15.54 -1.34 -21.73
C PRO A 183 15.78 0.14 -21.39
N GLN A 184 15.24 1.07 -22.17
CA GLN A 184 15.54 2.50 -22.00
C GLN A 184 14.48 3.28 -21.20
N TYR A 185 13.22 2.86 -21.12
CA TYR A 185 12.16 3.71 -20.54
C TYR A 185 12.12 3.69 -19.01
N ALA A 186 12.48 2.56 -18.40
CA ALA A 186 12.43 2.39 -16.96
C ALA A 186 13.56 3.13 -16.26
N ASP A 187 14.78 2.99 -16.78
CA ASP A 187 16.01 3.53 -16.20
C ASP A 187 16.27 4.99 -16.63
N SER A 188 15.50 5.52 -17.59
CA SER A 188 15.58 6.93 -17.99
C SER A 188 14.58 7.85 -17.32
N VAL A 189 13.56 7.34 -16.61
CA VAL A 189 12.63 8.19 -15.86
C VAL A 189 13.30 8.61 -14.56
N PRO A 190 13.66 9.89 -14.38
CA PRO A 190 14.32 10.34 -13.17
C PRO A 190 13.42 10.05 -11.97
N VAL A 191 14.02 9.62 -10.87
CA VAL A 191 13.30 9.23 -9.67
C VAL A 191 12.41 10.36 -9.16
N ASN A 192 12.79 11.62 -9.44
CA ASN A 192 12.04 12.84 -9.17
C ASN A 192 10.65 12.88 -9.83
N LYS A 193 10.45 12.25 -10.99
CA LYS A 193 9.16 12.22 -11.68
C LYS A 193 8.11 11.46 -10.86
N TYR A 194 8.52 10.42 -10.12
CA TYR A 194 7.64 9.65 -9.24
C TYR A 194 7.24 10.40 -7.96
N LEU A 195 8.09 11.34 -7.51
CA LEU A 195 7.87 12.17 -6.33
C LEU A 195 7.08 13.46 -6.63
N THR A 196 7.22 14.01 -7.84
CA THR A 196 6.62 15.30 -8.21
C THR A 196 5.24 15.19 -8.82
N LEU A 197 4.97 14.17 -9.64
CA LEU A 197 3.76 14.14 -10.47
C LEU A 197 2.46 14.00 -9.66
N HIS A 198 2.53 13.65 -8.37
CA HIS A 198 1.46 12.90 -7.73
C HIS A 198 1.17 13.28 -6.27
N TYR A 199 1.78 14.36 -5.75
CA TYR A 199 1.48 14.84 -4.40
C TYR A 199 0.08 15.48 -4.39
N ASP A 200 -0.92 14.72 -3.93
CA ASP A 200 -2.30 15.20 -3.87
C ASP A 200 -2.49 16.11 -2.65
N VAL A 201 -2.33 17.40 -2.92
CA VAL A 201 -2.57 18.50 -1.98
C VAL A 201 -3.95 18.42 -1.30
N GLN A 202 -4.95 17.84 -1.98
CA GLN A 202 -6.33 17.81 -1.49
C GLN A 202 -6.51 16.85 -0.31
N ALA A 203 -5.65 15.84 -0.14
CA ALA A 203 -5.81 14.86 0.93
C ALA A 203 -5.75 15.50 2.33
N PHE A 204 -4.80 16.42 2.54
CA PHE A 204 -4.66 17.16 3.79
C PHE A 204 -5.87 18.06 4.05
N ASP A 205 -6.35 18.75 3.00
CA ASP A 205 -7.47 19.68 3.12
C ASP A 205 -8.78 18.92 3.42
N GLN A 206 -8.99 17.75 2.80
CA GLN A 206 -10.15 16.88 3.09
C GLN A 206 -10.09 16.33 4.52
N PHE A 207 -8.92 15.93 5.01
CA PHE A 207 -8.76 15.52 6.41
C PHE A 207 -9.08 16.66 7.38
N ILE A 208 -8.59 17.88 7.11
CA ILE A 208 -8.88 19.07 7.93
C ILE A 208 -10.38 19.39 7.90
N GLN A 209 -11.01 19.32 6.73
CA GLN A 209 -12.46 19.54 6.60
C GLN A 209 -13.25 18.54 7.46
N HIS A 210 -12.91 17.25 7.40
CA HIS A 210 -13.56 16.22 8.22
C HIS A 210 -13.25 16.35 9.70
N LEU A 211 -12.08 16.83 10.08
CA LEU A 211 -11.75 17.15 11.46
C LEU A 211 -12.69 18.24 12.02
N HIS A 212 -12.93 19.32 11.25
CA HIS A 212 -13.82 20.42 11.66
C HIS A 212 -15.28 20.00 11.73
N VAL A 213 -15.79 19.36 10.67
CA VAL A 213 -17.18 18.85 10.63
C VAL A 213 -17.38 17.75 11.68
N GLY A 214 -16.31 17.05 12.07
CA GLY A 214 -16.34 15.98 13.06
C GLY A 214 -16.86 16.39 14.44
N ARG A 215 -16.86 17.69 14.76
CA ARG A 215 -17.50 18.23 15.97
C ARG A 215 -19.00 17.96 16.01
N GLU A 216 -19.64 17.98 14.85
CA GLU A 216 -21.10 17.84 14.71
C GLU A 216 -21.53 16.36 14.66
N TRP A 217 -20.57 15.44 14.57
CA TRP A 217 -20.85 14.01 14.60
C TRP A 217 -21.20 13.54 16.00
N ASP A 218 -22.01 12.48 16.07
CA ASP A 218 -22.19 11.73 17.30
C ASP A 218 -20.86 11.13 17.79
N ALA A 219 -20.81 10.83 19.09
CA ALA A 219 -19.59 10.33 19.74
C ALA A 219 -19.08 9.01 19.15
N SER A 220 -19.97 8.14 18.64
CA SER A 220 -19.59 6.86 18.06
C SER A 220 -18.88 7.05 16.72
N ARG A 221 -19.47 7.84 15.81
CA ARG A 221 -18.89 8.17 14.52
C ARG A 221 -17.56 8.91 14.67
N ARG A 222 -17.49 9.90 15.56
CA ARG A 222 -16.25 10.62 15.86
C ARG A 222 -15.16 9.68 16.35
N ARG A 223 -15.49 8.81 17.32
CA ARG A 223 -14.54 7.81 17.84
C ARG A 223 -14.03 6.89 16.73
N LEU A 224 -14.91 6.35 15.90
CA LEU A 224 -14.53 5.45 14.80
C LEU A 224 -13.62 6.16 13.78
N TRP A 225 -13.97 7.37 13.36
CA TRP A 225 -13.14 8.17 12.45
C TRP A 225 -11.75 8.43 13.03
N THR A 226 -11.69 8.79 14.32
CA THR A 226 -10.43 9.04 15.02
C THR A 226 -9.59 7.76 15.14
N GLU A 227 -10.19 6.63 15.52
CA GLU A 227 -9.50 5.33 15.60
C GLU A 227 -8.92 4.92 14.25
N ARG A 228 -9.71 5.03 13.17
CA ARG A 228 -9.25 4.75 11.80
C ARG A 228 -8.06 5.62 11.40
N ASN A 229 -8.13 6.93 11.63
CA ASN A 229 -7.06 7.83 11.24
C ASN A 229 -5.79 7.65 12.09
N ILE A 230 -5.91 7.30 13.37
CA ILE A 230 -4.74 6.94 14.20
C ILE A 230 -4.05 5.69 13.64
N LEU A 231 -4.82 4.64 13.33
CA LEU A 231 -4.27 3.42 12.72
C LEU A 231 -3.60 3.73 11.37
N SER A 232 -4.21 4.60 10.58
CA SER A 232 -3.68 4.99 9.27
C SER A 232 -2.42 5.83 9.36
N ILE A 233 -2.33 6.77 10.29
CA ILE A 233 -1.11 7.55 10.53
C ILE A 233 0.03 6.64 11.00
N ALA A 234 -0.25 5.63 11.84
CA ALA A 234 0.77 4.65 12.22
C ALA A 234 1.31 3.88 10.99
N SER A 235 0.44 3.48 10.06
CA SER A 235 0.84 2.88 8.79
C SER A 235 1.67 3.84 7.94
N LEU A 236 1.25 5.10 7.83
CA LEU A 236 1.92 6.16 7.10
C LEU A 236 3.35 6.39 7.60
N ILE A 237 3.54 6.50 8.93
CA ILE A 237 4.87 6.68 9.54
C ILE A 237 5.81 5.53 9.14
N LYS A 238 5.31 4.29 9.19
CA LYS A 238 6.06 3.12 8.76
C LYS A 238 6.39 3.20 7.26
N MET A 239 5.44 3.61 6.44
CA MET A 239 5.65 3.79 5.00
C MET A 239 6.69 4.85 4.68
N ARG A 240 6.67 6.01 5.35
CA ARG A 240 7.70 7.05 5.17
C ARG A 240 9.10 6.52 5.46
N THR A 241 9.23 5.70 6.51
CA THR A 241 10.49 5.06 6.87
C THR A 241 10.98 4.10 5.77
N ILE A 242 10.10 3.22 5.30
CA ILE A 242 10.43 2.26 4.23
C ILE A 242 10.81 3.01 2.94
N VAL A 243 10.01 3.99 2.53
CA VAL A 243 10.27 4.75 1.30
C VAL A 243 11.58 5.52 1.40
N TRP A 244 11.88 6.12 2.56
CA TRP A 244 13.17 6.77 2.80
C TRP A 244 14.34 5.80 2.67
N GLU A 245 14.26 4.61 3.28
CA GLU A 245 15.29 3.58 3.16
C GLU A 245 15.53 3.23 1.68
N TYR A 246 14.45 2.94 0.93
CA TYR A 246 14.53 2.68 -0.51
C TYR A 246 15.14 3.84 -1.30
N MET A 247 14.74 5.09 -1.03
CA MET A 247 15.32 6.28 -1.66
C MET A 247 16.83 6.35 -1.44
N THR A 248 17.31 6.05 -0.23
CA THR A 248 18.74 6.09 0.08
C THR A 248 19.54 4.92 -0.49
N HIS A 249 18.88 3.80 -0.78
CA HIS A 249 19.50 2.65 -1.45
C HIS A 249 19.57 2.82 -2.97
N LEU A 250 18.53 3.41 -3.57
CA LEU A 250 18.43 3.63 -5.01
C LEU A 250 19.24 4.84 -5.50
N ARG A 251 19.68 5.73 -4.60
CA ARG A 251 20.32 7.00 -4.95
C ARG A 251 21.68 7.18 -4.28
N SER A 252 22.64 7.68 -5.06
CA SER A 252 23.89 8.22 -4.54
C SER A 252 23.67 9.64 -4.00
N ILE A 253 23.15 9.75 -2.78
CA ILE A 253 22.97 11.04 -2.09
C ILE A 253 24.28 11.39 -1.36
N PRO A 254 24.88 12.59 -1.56
CA PRO A 254 26.06 13.03 -0.81
C PRO A 254 25.83 12.93 0.70
N ARG A 255 26.86 12.55 1.46
CA ARG A 255 26.73 12.28 2.90
C ARG A 255 26.10 13.43 3.69
N GLY A 256 26.55 14.67 3.47
CA GLY A 256 26.00 15.84 4.16
C GLY A 256 24.52 16.08 3.84
N ALA A 257 24.11 15.89 2.58
CA ALA A 257 22.71 15.98 2.18
C ALA A 257 21.87 14.83 2.78
N LYS A 258 22.42 13.62 2.84
CA LYS A 258 21.77 12.46 3.47
C LYS A 258 21.49 12.71 4.96
N GLU A 259 22.44 13.29 5.69
CA GLU A 259 22.28 13.62 7.11
C GLU A 259 21.20 14.71 7.33
N ALA A 260 21.18 15.75 6.50
CA ALA A 260 20.15 16.80 6.55
C ALA A 260 18.74 16.25 6.25
N LEU A 261 18.60 15.46 5.18
CA LEU A 261 17.33 14.81 4.81
C LEU A 261 16.88 13.83 5.90
N GLN A 262 17.79 13.08 6.50
CA GLN A 262 17.46 12.19 7.61
C GLN A 262 16.91 12.95 8.82
N LEU A 263 17.42 14.14 9.12
CA LEU A 263 16.90 14.99 10.20
C LEU A 263 15.49 15.50 9.86
N GLN A 264 15.27 15.94 8.63
CA GLN A 264 13.95 16.38 8.16
C GLN A 264 12.93 15.23 8.18
N HIS A 265 13.31 14.03 7.74
CA HIS A 265 12.47 12.84 7.84
C HIS A 265 12.07 12.51 9.29
N LYS A 266 13.01 12.62 10.24
CA LYS A 266 12.70 12.45 11.68
C LYS A 266 11.71 13.51 12.18
N GLN A 267 11.82 14.75 11.69
CA GLN A 267 10.88 15.82 12.03
C GLN A 267 9.47 15.54 11.48
N ILE A 268 9.34 15.06 10.24
CA ILE A 268 8.07 14.62 9.66
C ILE A 268 7.42 13.53 10.52
N ILE A 269 8.17 12.50 10.91
CA ILE A 269 7.70 11.42 11.79
C ILE A 269 7.23 11.99 13.15
N LYS A 270 7.98 12.93 13.73
CA LYS A 270 7.62 13.57 14.99
C LYS A 270 6.28 14.32 14.90
N LEU A 271 6.05 15.04 13.81
CA LEU A 271 4.81 15.77 13.58
C LEU A 271 3.62 14.81 13.42
N TRP A 272 3.77 13.73 12.64
CA TRP A 272 2.73 12.69 12.51
C TRP A 272 2.39 12.00 13.84
N ASN A 273 3.38 11.71 14.67
CA ASN A 273 3.16 11.21 16.03
C ASN A 273 2.40 12.23 16.89
N GLY A 274 2.71 13.52 16.74
CA GLY A 274 1.98 14.61 17.39
C GLY A 274 0.50 14.62 17.00
N ILE A 275 0.18 14.48 15.71
CA ILE A 275 -1.21 14.38 15.23
C ILE A 275 -1.90 13.18 15.87
N SER A 276 -1.29 11.99 15.85
CA SER A 276 -1.86 10.78 16.46
C SER A 276 -2.18 10.97 17.95
N PHE A 277 -1.28 11.62 18.70
CA PHE A 277 -1.47 11.91 20.11
C PHE A 277 -2.61 12.92 20.36
N LEU A 278 -2.71 13.97 19.53
CA LEU A 278 -3.81 14.93 19.66
C LEU A 278 -5.15 14.31 19.25
N LEU A 279 -5.17 13.45 18.23
CA LEU A 279 -6.35 12.68 17.86
C LEU A 279 -6.82 11.77 19.00
N LEU A 280 -5.90 11.11 19.71
CA LEU A 280 -6.25 10.32 20.90
C LEU A 280 -6.94 11.17 21.99
N LYS A 281 -6.53 12.43 22.16
CA LYS A 281 -7.22 13.37 23.05
C LYS A 281 -8.58 13.79 22.50
N TYR A 282 -8.67 14.00 21.19
CA TYR A 282 -9.89 14.45 20.52
C TYR A 282 -11.00 13.41 20.58
N LYS A 283 -10.61 12.13 20.56
CA LYS A 283 -11.51 11.00 20.85
C LYS A 283 -12.23 11.14 22.20
N MET A 284 -11.59 11.76 23.20
CA MET A 284 -12.12 11.90 24.56
C MET A 284 -12.81 13.25 24.79
N ASN A 285 -12.29 14.33 24.18
CA ASN A 285 -12.75 15.71 24.38
C ASN A 285 -12.84 16.45 23.03
N ASP A 286 -14.00 17.00 22.68
CA ASP A 286 -14.25 17.74 21.43
C ASP A 286 -13.97 19.26 21.55
N ASP A 287 -12.85 19.59 22.19
CA ASP A 287 -12.40 20.98 22.40
C ASP A 287 -11.96 21.65 21.08
N SER A 288 -12.47 22.85 20.81
CA SER A 288 -12.10 23.65 19.63
C SER A 288 -10.62 24.01 19.61
N ALA A 289 -9.99 24.22 20.77
CA ALA A 289 -8.55 24.47 20.84
C ALA A 289 -7.73 23.25 20.40
N LEU A 290 -8.26 22.04 20.64
CA LEU A 290 -7.63 20.79 20.23
C LEU A 290 -7.73 20.58 18.72
N ILE A 291 -8.90 20.85 18.13
CA ILE A 291 -9.11 20.82 16.67
C ILE A 291 -8.11 21.75 15.98
N ASN A 292 -8.01 23.01 16.43
CA ASN A 292 -7.08 23.99 15.85
C ASN A 292 -5.62 23.51 15.94
N ARG A 293 -5.21 22.92 17.05
CA ARG A 293 -3.86 22.32 17.19
C ARG A 293 -3.61 21.14 16.27
N VAL A 294 -4.61 20.28 16.06
CA VAL A 294 -4.49 19.17 15.10
C VAL A 294 -4.32 19.75 13.70
N GLU A 295 -5.13 20.73 13.30
CA GLU A 295 -5.00 21.41 12.00
C GLU A 295 -3.61 22.04 11.82
N GLU A 296 -3.11 22.77 12.81
CA GLU A 296 -1.77 23.38 12.77
C GLU A 296 -0.68 22.34 12.51
N LEU A 297 -0.74 21.19 13.19
CA LEU A 297 0.20 20.10 12.96
C LEU A 297 0.03 19.46 11.57
N VAL A 298 -1.19 19.28 11.09
CA VAL A 298 -1.46 18.75 9.74
C VAL A 298 -0.87 19.69 8.68
N ARG A 299 -1.04 21.00 8.82
CA ARG A 299 -0.42 22.00 7.93
C ARG A 299 1.10 22.01 8.06
N ALA A 300 1.65 21.82 9.25
CA ALA A 300 3.10 21.71 9.45
C ALA A 300 3.68 20.46 8.77
N VAL A 301 3.04 19.31 8.93
CA VAL A 301 3.41 18.06 8.22
C VAL A 301 3.45 18.30 6.72
N ARG A 302 2.38 18.87 6.16
CA ARG A 302 2.30 19.15 4.72
C ARG A 302 3.50 19.96 4.24
N ARG A 303 3.82 21.08 4.91
CA ARG A 303 4.98 21.92 4.56
C ARG A 303 6.30 21.15 4.64
N GLU A 304 6.49 20.36 5.69
CA GLU A 304 7.72 19.58 5.86
C GLU A 304 7.85 18.45 4.82
N GLU A 305 6.76 17.77 4.47
CA GLU A 305 6.77 16.76 3.41
C GLU A 305 7.03 17.38 2.03
N GLU A 306 6.41 18.51 1.71
CA GLU A 306 6.68 19.27 0.48
C GLU A 306 8.14 19.71 0.41
N ALA A 307 8.67 20.32 1.46
CA ALA A 307 10.07 20.76 1.53
C ALA A 307 11.05 19.58 1.41
N PHE A 308 10.75 18.45 2.05
CA PHE A 308 11.57 17.24 1.95
C PHE A 308 11.64 16.70 0.53
N ILE A 309 10.52 16.64 -0.18
CA ILE A 309 10.49 16.23 -1.59
C ILE A 309 11.32 17.18 -2.45
N GLN A 310 11.17 18.50 -2.27
CA GLN A 310 11.95 19.49 -3.03
C GLN A 310 13.45 19.38 -2.78
N ASN A 311 13.85 19.19 -1.52
CA ASN A 311 15.25 19.00 -1.15
C ASN A 311 15.82 17.73 -1.77
N ILE A 312 15.05 16.63 -1.78
CA ILE A 312 15.44 15.38 -2.45
C ILE A 312 15.65 15.57 -3.95
N ILE A 313 14.77 16.34 -4.60
CA ILE A 313 14.85 16.62 -6.04
C ILE A 313 16.09 17.47 -6.37
N SER A 314 16.38 18.49 -5.56
CA SER A 314 17.49 19.40 -5.81
C SER A 314 18.86 18.72 -5.71
N GLN A 315 18.99 17.66 -4.91
CA GLN A 315 20.26 16.91 -4.80
C GLN A 315 20.62 16.14 -6.08
N GLU A 316 19.65 15.77 -6.91
CA GLU A 316 19.87 14.97 -8.15
C GLU A 316 20.27 15.85 -9.34
N VAL A 317 19.93 17.15 -9.32
CA VAL A 317 20.34 18.11 -10.36
C VAL A 317 21.80 18.55 -10.19
N SER A 318 22.36 18.37 -8.99
CA SER A 318 23.71 18.81 -8.63
C SER A 318 24.77 17.70 -8.71
N SER A 319 24.36 16.48 -9.10
CA SER A 319 25.21 15.29 -9.29
C SER A 319 25.37 14.97 -10.77
#